data_AF-A0A168L919-F1
#
_entry.id   AF-A0A168L919-F1
#
_cell.length_a   1.000
_cell.length_b   1.000
_cell.length_c   1.000
_cell.angle_alpha   90.00
_cell.angle_beta   90.00
_cell.angle_gamma   90.00
#
_symmetry.space_group_name_H-M   'P 1'
#
loop_
_entity.id
_entity.type
_entity.pdbx_description
1 polymer ?
#
loop_
_entity_poly.entity_id
_entity_poly.type
_entity_poly.pdbx_seq_one_letter_code
_entity_poly.pdbx_strand_id
1 'polypeptide(L)'
;MDRNNDRTAGSFYLQVPPPVALSESLNKSLPSLHSATQSPSSIRSSLDPSSAYWGGMTTMASCDNKGNEDYHRTLSTENHRSFNCHQANSFCETVDLHERAGVENTYWQTAWKEQKSRAETAEFELKKIEEELEDLTLSLFTEANQLVANEKRARMDMEMKLKQACLQLDAEKSRSSSNSRPMPPPLYQPTLQSSEFELFFEQLLSQPFQKLHGLPFMKACLKFDIVPCLKMTEGSDAWIKKWLHTLLHHPCYIEDRKQDPLHDRPKRQVYEKSELQKDAELEYVCVGCYKPMARSPYRFRWTPQDPWQWMDVHCRNRSVAVCNFYSFLRNMKLHLMITGMMILPLLISLLFPMILCYNGDTHTGLILLSENRAIRSGVLSADHLCQEYPEKFPARRIANRGTVHCTIWTEPKCQGSLFIIPAHYEVDSPSGISFKSVIC
;
A
#
# COMPACT_ATOMS: atom_id res chain seq x y z
N MET A 1 -41.78 16.35 -42.51
CA MET A 1 -41.33 15.05 -43.07
C MET A 1 -39.81 15.00 -42.90
N ASP A 2 -39.23 15.08 -41.71
CA ASP A 2 -39.38 14.34 -40.44
C ASP A 2 -38.94 12.87 -40.49
N ARG A 3 -37.62 12.70 -40.27
CA ARG A 3 -36.97 11.88 -39.21
C ARG A 3 -35.85 11.01 -39.77
N ASN A 4 -34.63 11.55 -39.70
CA ASN A 4 -33.38 10.78 -39.68
C ASN A 4 -32.37 11.57 -38.84
N ASN A 5 -32.48 11.46 -37.52
CA ASN A 5 -31.41 11.84 -36.60
C ASN A 5 -31.68 11.17 -35.26
N ASP A 6 -30.98 10.06 -35.00
CA ASP A 6 -30.75 9.51 -33.66
C ASP A 6 -29.78 8.32 -33.78
N ARG A 7 -28.47 8.60 -33.82
CA ARG A 7 -27.42 7.61 -33.51
C ARG A 7 -26.17 8.28 -32.96
N THR A 8 -26.19 8.55 -31.66
CA THR A 8 -24.99 8.65 -30.81
C THR A 8 -25.37 8.25 -29.37
N ALA A 9 -25.66 6.97 -29.17
CA ALA A 9 -25.70 6.38 -27.83
C ALA A 9 -24.26 5.98 -27.44
N GLY A 10 -23.63 6.81 -26.61
CA GLY A 10 -22.33 6.51 -26.03
C GLY A 10 -22.38 5.27 -25.14
N SER A 11 -21.45 4.35 -25.37
CA SER A 11 -21.23 3.13 -24.58
C SER A 11 -20.60 3.51 -23.24
N PHE A 12 -21.40 3.76 -22.20
CA PHE A 12 -20.89 3.90 -20.84
C PHE A 12 -20.50 2.53 -20.28
N TYR A 13 -19.22 2.19 -20.35
CA TYR A 13 -18.64 1.13 -19.53
C TYR A 13 -18.44 1.69 -18.11
N LEU A 14 -19.35 1.37 -17.18
CA LEU A 14 -19.09 1.47 -15.75
C LEU A 14 -18.27 0.23 -15.34
N GLN A 15 -17.01 0.18 -15.77
CA GLN A 15 -16.01 -0.66 -15.13
C GLN A 15 -15.60 0.06 -13.85
N VAL A 16 -16.21 -0.32 -12.73
CA VAL A 16 -15.56 -0.13 -11.44
C VAL A 16 -14.35 -1.08 -11.47
N PRO A 17 -13.10 -0.60 -11.36
CA PRO A 17 -11.96 -1.49 -11.30
C PRO A 17 -12.13 -2.44 -10.10
N PRO A 18 -11.79 -3.73 -10.25
CA PRO A 18 -11.78 -4.63 -9.10
C PRO A 18 -10.83 -4.07 -8.03
N PRO A 19 -11.12 -4.27 -6.74
CA PRO A 19 -10.17 -3.92 -5.68
C PRO A 19 -8.85 -4.62 -5.99
N VAL A 20 -7.76 -3.84 -6.02
CA VAL A 20 -6.40 -4.35 -6.17
C VAL A 20 -6.19 -5.34 -5.04
N ALA A 21 -6.11 -6.63 -5.39
CA ALA A 21 -5.62 -7.65 -4.49
C ALA A 21 -4.13 -7.37 -4.31
N LEU A 22 -3.78 -6.70 -3.21
CA LEU A 22 -2.41 -6.69 -2.70
C LEU A 22 -2.05 -8.15 -2.42
N SER A 23 -1.18 -8.68 -3.27
CA SER A 23 -0.62 -10.01 -3.12
C SER A 23 0.13 -10.10 -1.79
N GLU A 24 -0.39 -10.94 -0.89
CA GLU A 24 0.34 -11.55 0.21
C GLU A 24 1.47 -12.42 -0.36
N SER A 25 2.61 -11.81 -0.69
CA SER A 25 3.83 -12.55 -1.00
C SER A 25 5.08 -11.76 -0.61
N LEU A 26 5.18 -11.36 0.66
CA LEU A 26 6.43 -10.94 1.28
C LEU A 26 6.26 -10.92 2.80
N ASN A 27 6.35 -12.10 3.42
CA ASN A 27 6.68 -12.24 4.84
C ASN A 27 7.12 -13.68 5.12
N LYS A 28 8.36 -14.00 4.72
CA LYS A 28 9.17 -15.01 5.40
C LYS A 28 10.61 -14.51 5.47
N SER A 29 11.23 -14.73 6.63
CA SER A 29 12.63 -14.54 7.01
C SER A 29 13.19 -13.11 7.15
N LEU A 30 13.00 -12.53 8.35
CA LEU A 30 14.06 -11.81 9.06
C LEU A 30 14.01 -12.20 10.56
N PRO A 31 15.12 -12.61 11.19
CA PRO A 31 15.16 -12.91 12.61
C PRO A 31 15.31 -11.65 13.46
N SER A 32 14.57 -11.63 14.57
CA SER A 32 14.58 -10.61 15.62
C SER A 32 15.92 -10.58 16.37
N LEU A 33 16.63 -9.45 16.35
CA LEU A 33 17.64 -9.14 17.36
C LEU A 33 16.96 -8.62 18.63
N HIS A 34 16.92 -9.45 19.68
CA HIS A 34 16.73 -8.99 21.05
C HIS A 34 18.10 -8.82 21.71
N SER A 35 18.45 -7.58 22.05
CA SER A 35 19.54 -7.24 22.94
C SER A 35 19.07 -7.33 24.39
N ALA A 36 19.59 -8.30 25.14
CA ALA A 36 19.50 -8.35 26.58
C ALA A 36 20.92 -8.29 27.17
N THR A 37 21.23 -7.13 27.75
CA THR A 37 22.44 -6.85 28.51
C THR A 37 22.22 -7.31 29.95
N GLN A 38 22.85 -8.40 30.40
CA GLN A 38 23.06 -8.67 31.83
C GLN A 38 24.44 -9.28 32.09
N SER A 39 25.08 -8.73 33.12
CA SER A 39 26.43 -8.96 33.63
C SER A 39 26.57 -10.29 34.40
N PRO A 40 27.80 -10.71 34.77
CA PRO A 40 28.10 -12.09 35.12
C PRO A 40 28.07 -12.38 36.62
N SER A 41 27.66 -13.59 36.97
CA SER A 41 28.04 -14.24 38.23
C SER A 41 28.34 -15.74 37.99
N SER A 42 29.54 -16.10 38.40
CA SER A 42 30.11 -17.43 38.70
C SER A 42 29.16 -18.63 38.82
N ILE A 43 29.55 -19.77 38.23
CA ILE A 43 29.67 -21.10 38.88
C ILE A 43 30.45 -22.06 37.97
N ARG A 44 31.31 -22.87 38.61
CA ARG A 44 32.18 -23.93 38.08
C ARG A 44 31.41 -25.20 37.69
N SER A 45 32.13 -26.12 37.02
CA SER A 45 31.88 -27.57 36.77
C SER A 45 31.08 -27.83 35.49
N SER A 46 31.37 -28.76 34.58
CA SER A 46 32.31 -29.89 34.50
C SER A 46 32.31 -30.45 33.06
N LEU A 47 33.40 -31.14 32.69
CA LEU A 47 33.60 -32.19 31.66
C LEU A 47 32.31 -32.77 31.03
N ASP A 48 32.17 -33.07 29.73
CA ASP A 48 33.06 -33.73 28.75
C ASP A 48 32.59 -33.47 27.30
N PRO A 49 33.42 -33.78 26.27
CA PRO A 49 33.16 -33.49 24.87
C PRO A 49 32.56 -34.68 24.11
N SER A 50 31.59 -34.44 23.23
CA SER A 50 31.12 -35.46 22.28
C SER A 50 30.49 -34.84 21.04
N SER A 51 30.99 -35.32 19.89
CA SER A 51 30.30 -35.39 18.59
C SER A 51 30.09 -34.09 17.82
N ALA A 52 31.06 -33.82 16.93
CA ALA A 52 30.80 -33.19 15.65
C ALA A 52 30.01 -34.15 14.75
N TYR A 53 28.88 -33.70 14.21
CA TYR A 53 28.22 -34.29 13.04
C TYR A 53 27.64 -33.16 12.20
N TRP A 54 28.40 -32.72 11.20
CA TRP A 54 27.92 -31.86 10.12
C TRP A 54 27.47 -32.76 8.96
N GLY A 55 26.17 -32.77 8.68
CA GLY A 55 25.66 -33.06 7.33
C GLY A 55 26.06 -31.89 6.43
N GLY A 56 26.50 -32.07 5.18
CA GLY A 56 26.01 -33.02 4.19
C GLY A 56 25.30 -32.21 3.11
N MET A 57 26.05 -31.53 2.25
CA MET A 57 25.54 -31.03 0.97
C MET A 57 26.52 -31.38 -0.15
N THR A 58 26.05 -32.33 -0.95
CA THR A 58 26.58 -32.86 -2.20
C THR A 58 26.59 -31.80 -3.30
N THR A 59 27.74 -31.57 -3.90
CA THR A 59 27.86 -31.06 -5.29
C THR A 59 28.58 -32.10 -6.13
N MET A 60 27.86 -32.58 -7.15
CA MET A 60 28.41 -33.46 -8.19
C MET A 60 29.38 -32.66 -9.06
N ALA A 61 30.63 -33.10 -9.13
CA ALA A 61 31.53 -32.76 -10.21
C ALA A 61 32.19 -34.05 -10.70
N SER A 62 31.76 -34.45 -11.89
CA SER A 62 32.29 -35.55 -12.68
C SER A 62 33.67 -35.16 -13.21
N CYS A 63 34.70 -35.92 -12.85
CA CYS A 63 35.95 -35.98 -13.61
C CYS A 63 36.38 -37.44 -13.70
N ASP A 64 36.21 -37.99 -14.89
CA ASP A 64 36.89 -39.17 -15.38
C ASP A 64 38.41 -38.99 -15.20
N ASN A 65 39.07 -39.95 -14.56
CA ASN A 65 40.40 -40.34 -15.01
C ASN A 65 40.69 -41.80 -14.67
N LYS A 66 40.93 -42.55 -15.74
CA LYS A 66 41.41 -43.93 -15.75
C LYS A 66 42.92 -43.95 -15.54
N GLY A 67 43.38 -44.96 -14.81
CA GLY A 67 44.62 -45.65 -15.19
C GLY A 67 45.67 -45.77 -14.09
N ASN A 68 46.03 -47.03 -13.82
CA ASN A 68 47.23 -47.54 -13.17
C ASN A 68 47.41 -47.21 -11.67
N GLU A 69 47.48 -48.23 -10.82
CA GLU A 69 48.71 -49.00 -10.65
C GLU A 69 48.45 -50.31 -9.90
N ASP A 70 49.23 -51.30 -10.32
CA ASP A 70 49.33 -52.65 -9.79
C ASP A 70 50.48 -52.69 -8.75
N TYR A 71 50.45 -53.72 -7.90
CA TYR A 71 51.60 -54.36 -7.24
C TYR A 71 52.16 -53.85 -5.88
N HIS A 72 51.88 -54.70 -4.87
CA HIS A 72 52.80 -55.31 -3.87
C HIS A 72 53.53 -54.50 -2.79
N ARG A 73 53.13 -54.78 -1.53
CA ARG A 73 53.92 -55.49 -0.49
C ARG A 73 55.40 -55.07 -0.32
N THR A 74 55.76 -54.49 0.84
CA THR A 74 56.64 -55.13 1.86
C THR A 74 56.87 -54.24 3.08
N LEU A 75 56.82 -54.91 4.24
CA LEU A 75 57.38 -54.46 5.52
C LEU A 75 58.91 -54.59 5.49
N SER A 76 59.62 -53.58 6.01
CA SER A 76 60.92 -53.71 6.72
C SER A 76 61.27 -52.34 7.32
N THR A 77 61.21 -52.14 8.64
CA THR A 77 62.35 -52.22 9.59
C THR A 77 63.60 -51.46 9.15
N GLU A 78 63.88 -50.32 9.81
CA GLU A 78 65.21 -49.80 10.21
C GLU A 78 65.00 -48.37 10.74
N ASN A 79 64.91 -48.13 12.05
CA ASN A 79 65.98 -48.02 13.04
C ASN A 79 67.18 -47.12 12.65
N HIS A 80 67.34 -46.06 13.44
CA HIS A 80 68.52 -45.20 13.63
C HIS A 80 69.02 -44.34 12.46
N ARG A 81 68.71 -43.03 12.55
CA ARG A 81 69.70 -41.95 12.77
C ARG A 81 68.99 -40.62 13.02
N SER A 82 68.72 -40.35 14.29
CA SER A 82 68.42 -39.00 14.79
C SER A 82 69.70 -38.18 14.77
N PHE A 83 70.05 -37.63 13.60
CA PHE A 83 71.10 -36.62 13.48
C PHE A 83 70.46 -35.23 13.59
N ASN A 84 71.01 -34.41 14.47
CA ASN A 84 70.63 -33.04 14.77
C ASN A 84 70.28 -32.21 13.52
N CYS A 85 68.98 -31.99 13.28
CA CYS A 85 68.47 -31.01 12.29
C CYS A 85 67.56 -29.95 12.95
N HIS A 86 67.55 -29.85 14.29
CA HIS A 86 66.69 -28.88 14.98
C HIS A 86 67.07 -27.41 14.76
N GLN A 87 68.25 -27.13 14.18
CA GLN A 87 68.67 -25.75 13.89
C GLN A 87 68.50 -25.34 12.42
N ALA A 88 68.25 -26.27 11.49
CA ALA A 88 67.95 -25.96 10.09
C ALA A 88 66.42 -25.90 9.80
N ASN A 89 65.60 -26.57 10.60
CA ASN A 89 64.12 -26.52 10.46
C ASN A 89 63.51 -25.15 10.81
N SER A 90 64.11 -24.40 11.75
CA SER A 90 63.59 -23.08 12.14
C SER A 90 63.73 -22.03 11.03
N PHE A 91 64.67 -22.20 10.09
CA PHE A 91 64.90 -21.22 9.03
C PHE A 91 64.01 -21.49 7.79
N CYS A 92 63.72 -22.75 7.47
CA CYS A 92 62.79 -23.10 6.38
C CYS A 92 61.34 -22.69 6.72
N GLU A 93 60.91 -22.86 7.97
CA GLU A 93 59.52 -22.53 8.37
C GLU A 93 59.22 -21.02 8.29
N THR A 94 60.22 -20.16 8.51
CA THR A 94 60.07 -18.70 8.34
C THR A 94 60.05 -18.24 6.88
N VAL A 95 60.71 -18.96 5.97
CA VAL A 95 60.70 -18.63 4.54
C VAL A 95 59.33 -18.99 3.92
N ASP A 96 58.76 -20.14 4.30
CA ASP A 96 57.43 -20.58 3.84
C ASP A 96 56.30 -19.65 4.29
N LEU A 97 56.38 -19.09 5.51
CA LEU A 97 55.38 -18.15 6.02
C LEU A 97 55.39 -16.82 5.27
N HIS A 98 56.58 -16.31 4.92
CA HIS A 98 56.68 -15.04 4.20
C HIS A 98 56.18 -15.18 2.76
N GLU A 99 56.46 -16.31 2.11
CA GLU A 99 55.98 -16.61 0.76
C GLU A 99 54.46 -16.80 0.73
N ARG A 100 53.88 -17.50 1.73
CA ARG A 100 52.42 -17.64 1.87
C ARG A 100 51.73 -16.29 2.11
N ALA A 101 52.30 -15.42 2.95
CA ALA A 101 51.76 -14.08 3.16
C ALA A 101 51.82 -13.20 1.90
N GLY A 102 52.85 -13.38 1.05
CA GLY A 102 52.95 -12.71 -0.25
C GLY A 102 51.86 -13.14 -1.22
N VAL A 103 51.59 -14.46 -1.29
CA VAL A 103 50.52 -15.02 -2.13
C VAL A 103 49.14 -14.57 -1.65
N GLU A 104 48.87 -14.58 -0.35
CA GLU A 104 47.61 -14.07 0.19
C GLU A 104 47.41 -12.57 -0.09
N ASN A 105 48.46 -11.75 0.03
CA ASN A 105 48.36 -10.32 -0.27
C ASN A 105 48.02 -10.06 -1.74
N THR A 106 48.67 -10.77 -2.67
CA THR A 106 48.37 -10.64 -4.10
C THR A 106 46.95 -11.09 -4.44
N TYR A 107 46.45 -12.16 -3.81
CA TYR A 107 45.07 -12.60 -3.94
C TYR A 107 44.06 -11.56 -3.47
N TRP A 108 44.27 -10.96 -2.29
CA TRP A 108 43.35 -9.93 -1.79
C TRP A 108 43.41 -8.65 -2.64
N GLN A 109 44.57 -8.30 -3.19
CA GLN A 109 44.68 -7.16 -4.10
C GLN A 109 43.94 -7.38 -5.42
N THR A 110 43.98 -8.58 -6.00
CA THR A 110 43.23 -8.89 -7.23
C THR A 110 41.73 -8.92 -6.96
N ALA A 111 41.29 -9.57 -5.88
CA ALA A 111 39.89 -9.61 -5.49
C ALA A 111 39.32 -8.20 -5.22
N TRP A 112 40.08 -7.34 -4.53
CA TRP A 112 39.68 -5.96 -4.28
C TRP A 112 39.57 -5.15 -5.58
N LYS A 113 40.51 -5.30 -6.52
CA LYS A 113 40.47 -4.63 -7.83
C LYS A 113 39.25 -5.06 -8.65
N GLU A 114 38.93 -6.36 -8.65
CA GLU A 114 37.75 -6.89 -9.34
C GLU A 114 36.46 -6.35 -8.71
N GLN A 115 36.36 -6.39 -7.38
CA GLN A 115 35.19 -5.87 -6.68
C GLN A 115 34.99 -4.36 -6.93
N LYS A 116 36.09 -3.59 -6.97
CA LYS A 116 36.05 -2.18 -7.31
C LYS A 116 35.55 -1.94 -8.75
N SER A 117 36.06 -2.68 -9.72
CA SER A 117 35.60 -2.59 -11.11
C SER A 117 34.11 -2.95 -11.27
N ARG A 118 33.63 -3.94 -10.51
CA ARG A 118 32.21 -4.30 -10.47
C ARG A 118 31.34 -3.20 -9.85
N ALA A 119 31.82 -2.54 -8.79
CA ALA A 119 31.12 -1.42 -8.18
C ALA A 119 31.03 -0.22 -9.14
N GLU A 120 32.13 0.14 -9.82
CA GLU A 120 32.16 1.23 -10.80
C GLU A 120 31.20 0.95 -11.98
N THR A 121 31.13 -0.30 -12.45
CA THR A 121 30.18 -0.69 -13.51
C THR A 121 28.72 -0.57 -13.02
N ALA A 122 28.43 -1.01 -11.80
CA ALA A 122 27.09 -0.91 -11.23
C ALA A 122 26.65 0.55 -11.01
N GLU A 123 27.57 1.43 -10.56
CA GLU A 123 27.31 2.86 -10.44
C GLU A 123 27.02 3.53 -11.79
N PHE A 124 27.71 3.12 -12.85
CA PHE A 124 27.46 3.60 -14.21
C PHE A 124 26.07 3.20 -14.72
N GLU A 125 25.68 1.93 -14.55
CA GLU A 125 24.34 1.45 -14.94
C GLU A 125 23.23 2.12 -14.12
N LEU A 126 23.44 2.38 -12.82
CA LEU A 126 22.49 3.13 -12.01
C LEU A 126 22.27 4.55 -12.53
N LYS A 127 23.35 5.28 -12.86
CA LYS A 127 23.23 6.64 -13.43
C LYS A 127 22.47 6.64 -14.75
N LYS A 128 22.69 5.62 -15.60
CA LYS A 128 21.97 5.48 -16.86
C LYS A 128 20.48 5.24 -16.63
N ILE A 129 20.11 4.39 -15.67
CA ILE A 129 18.70 4.16 -15.31
C ILE A 129 18.06 5.42 -14.73
N GLU A 130 18.78 6.19 -13.92
CA GLU A 130 18.31 7.48 -13.38
C GLU A 130 18.00 8.48 -14.51
N GLU A 131 18.88 8.59 -15.51
CA GLU A 131 18.68 9.44 -16.69
C GLU A 131 17.45 9.00 -17.51
N GLU A 132 17.30 7.70 -17.79
CA GLU A 132 16.12 7.16 -18.49
C GLU A 132 14.81 7.41 -17.72
N LEU A 133 14.86 7.33 -16.38
CA LEU A 133 13.70 7.60 -15.53
C LEU A 133 13.31 9.08 -15.51
N GLU A 134 14.30 9.98 -15.51
CA GLU A 134 14.07 11.43 -15.56
C GLU A 134 13.43 11.83 -16.90
N ASP A 135 13.94 11.31 -18.01
CA ASP A 135 13.37 11.52 -19.36
C ASP A 135 11.94 11.00 -19.48
N LEU A 136 11.67 9.78 -18.97
CA LEU A 136 10.33 9.22 -18.98
C LEU A 136 9.36 10.06 -18.13
N THR A 137 9.84 10.55 -16.99
CA THR A 137 9.06 11.39 -16.07
C THR A 137 8.69 12.72 -16.74
N LEU A 138 9.65 13.39 -17.39
CA LEU A 138 9.41 14.63 -18.15
C LEU A 138 8.42 14.42 -19.30
N SER A 139 8.53 13.30 -20.02
CA SER A 139 7.61 12.93 -21.10
C SER A 139 6.17 12.76 -20.57
N LEU A 140 5.99 12.01 -19.48
CA LEU A 140 4.67 11.79 -18.86
C LEU A 140 4.04 13.08 -18.35
N PHE A 141 4.82 13.98 -17.74
CA PHE A 141 4.31 15.29 -17.31
C PHE A 141 3.91 16.17 -18.50
N THR A 142 4.66 16.13 -19.59
CA THR A 142 4.35 16.87 -20.82
C THR A 142 3.05 16.36 -21.44
N GLU A 143 2.88 15.05 -21.56
CA GLU A 143 1.67 14.41 -22.08
C GLU A 143 0.45 14.71 -21.19
N ALA A 144 0.60 14.59 -19.87
CA ALA A 144 -0.47 14.91 -18.92
C ALA A 144 -0.93 16.38 -19.04
N ASN A 145 0.01 17.32 -19.14
CA ASN A 145 -0.30 18.74 -19.33
C ASN A 145 -1.02 18.98 -20.68
N GLN A 146 -0.62 18.27 -21.73
CA GLN A 146 -1.28 18.35 -23.03
C GLN A 146 -2.73 17.84 -22.96
N LEU A 147 -2.98 16.73 -22.27
CA LEU A 147 -4.32 16.19 -22.04
C LEU A 147 -5.20 17.16 -21.26
N VAL A 148 -4.69 17.77 -20.18
CA VAL A 148 -5.42 18.78 -19.40
C VAL A 148 -5.73 20.01 -20.27
N ALA A 149 -4.78 20.47 -21.08
CA ALA A 149 -5.00 21.59 -21.99
C ALA A 149 -6.04 21.28 -23.08
N ASN A 150 -6.06 20.04 -23.59
CA ASN A 150 -7.07 19.57 -24.56
C ASN A 150 -8.47 19.51 -23.91
N GLU A 151 -8.58 18.94 -22.71
CA GLU A 151 -9.84 18.84 -21.97
C GLU A 151 -10.40 20.23 -21.64
N LYS A 152 -9.53 21.16 -21.20
CA LYS A 152 -9.93 22.55 -20.95
C LYS A 152 -10.48 23.23 -22.21
N ARG A 153 -9.85 23.00 -23.37
CA ARG A 153 -10.35 23.51 -24.66
C ARG A 153 -11.69 22.89 -25.03
N ALA A 154 -11.85 21.57 -24.89
CA ALA A 154 -13.11 20.87 -25.16
C ALA A 154 -14.25 21.37 -24.25
N ARG A 155 -13.97 21.56 -22.96
CA ARG A 155 -14.93 22.12 -22.00
C ARG A 155 -15.37 23.54 -22.36
N MET A 156 -14.43 24.39 -22.77
CA MET A 156 -14.73 25.76 -23.20
C MET A 156 -15.60 25.81 -24.46
N ASP A 157 -15.33 24.93 -25.44
CA ASP A 157 -16.15 24.78 -26.65
C ASP A 157 -17.58 24.33 -26.33
N MET A 158 -17.73 23.35 -25.43
CA MET A 158 -19.04 22.89 -24.96
C MET A 158 -19.80 23.97 -24.20
N GLU A 159 -19.14 24.77 -23.36
CA GLU A 159 -19.76 25.88 -22.66
C GLU A 159 -20.25 26.97 -23.63
N MET A 160 -19.48 27.25 -24.68
CA MET A 160 -19.88 28.19 -25.73
C MET A 160 -21.11 27.70 -26.49
N LYS A 161 -21.16 26.41 -26.85
CA LYS A 161 -22.33 25.78 -27.49
C LYS A 161 -23.56 25.80 -26.58
N LEU A 162 -23.38 25.57 -25.28
CA LEU A 162 -24.47 25.63 -24.30
C LEU A 162 -25.03 27.04 -24.19
N LYS A 163 -24.18 28.07 -24.12
CA LYS A 163 -24.62 29.48 -24.15
C LYS A 163 -25.38 29.81 -25.43
N GLN A 164 -24.91 29.36 -26.58
CA GLN A 164 -25.60 29.54 -27.86
C GLN A 164 -26.97 28.86 -27.88
N ALA A 165 -27.08 27.63 -27.38
CA ALA A 165 -28.34 26.91 -27.29
C ALA A 165 -29.33 27.58 -26.31
N CYS A 166 -28.86 28.09 -25.17
CA CYS A 166 -29.68 28.87 -24.25
C CYS A 166 -30.26 30.12 -24.92
N LEU A 167 -29.44 30.89 -25.66
CA LEU A 167 -29.92 32.06 -26.39
C LEU A 167 -30.98 31.70 -27.46
N GLN A 168 -30.83 30.55 -28.13
CA GLN A 168 -31.84 30.06 -29.07
C GLN A 168 -33.16 29.70 -28.36
N LEU A 169 -33.10 29.00 -27.23
CA LEU A 169 -34.28 28.66 -26.45
C LEU A 169 -35.00 29.89 -25.91
N ASP A 170 -34.28 30.92 -25.47
CA ASP A 170 -34.88 32.17 -24.99
C ASP A 170 -35.56 32.93 -26.14
N ALA A 171 -34.97 32.93 -27.34
CA ALA A 171 -35.57 33.50 -28.54
C ALA A 171 -36.84 32.73 -28.96
N GLU A 172 -36.85 31.40 -28.89
CA GLU A 172 -38.01 30.57 -29.18
C GLU A 172 -39.12 30.68 -28.13
N LYS A 173 -38.75 30.77 -26.85
CA LYS A 173 -39.69 30.99 -25.75
C LYS A 173 -40.36 32.34 -25.87
N SER A 174 -39.62 33.37 -26.26
CA SER A 174 -40.17 34.71 -26.56
C SER A 174 -41.17 34.66 -27.73
N ARG A 175 -40.91 33.81 -28.74
CA ARG A 175 -41.85 33.57 -29.86
C ARG A 175 -43.10 32.78 -29.45
N SER A 176 -42.99 31.84 -28.52
CA SER A 176 -44.13 31.02 -28.06
C SER A 176 -44.99 31.69 -26.98
N SER A 177 -44.41 32.63 -26.22
CA SER A 177 -45.09 33.41 -25.18
C SER A 177 -46.25 34.25 -25.74
N SER A 178 -46.16 34.71 -26.99
CA SER A 178 -47.25 35.44 -27.64
C SER A 178 -48.46 34.56 -28.01
N ASN A 179 -48.40 33.23 -27.83
CA ASN A 179 -49.40 32.30 -28.35
C ASN A 179 -49.93 31.25 -27.34
N SER A 180 -49.56 31.31 -26.05
CA SER A 180 -49.93 30.26 -25.08
C SER A 180 -50.88 30.75 -23.97
N ARG A 181 -51.98 30.00 -23.79
CA ARG A 181 -52.97 30.13 -22.71
C ARG A 181 -52.39 29.66 -21.37
N PRO A 182 -52.86 30.18 -20.22
CA PRO A 182 -52.31 29.84 -18.91
C PRO A 182 -52.55 28.37 -18.57
N MET A 183 -51.47 27.67 -18.23
CA MET A 183 -51.49 26.27 -17.80
C MET A 183 -51.57 26.19 -16.26
N PRO A 184 -52.36 25.27 -15.68
CA PRO A 184 -52.55 25.17 -14.24
C PRO A 184 -51.27 24.71 -13.51
N PRO A 185 -51.16 25.00 -12.20
CA PRO A 185 -49.95 24.77 -11.42
C PRO A 185 -49.65 23.26 -11.27
N PRO A 186 -48.37 22.85 -11.28
CA PRO A 186 -48.00 21.46 -11.03
C PRO A 186 -48.29 21.07 -9.57
N LEU A 187 -49.24 20.15 -9.40
CA LEU A 187 -49.52 19.46 -8.14
C LEU A 187 -48.48 18.36 -7.89
N TYR A 188 -47.25 18.74 -7.55
CA TYR A 188 -46.31 17.81 -6.94
C TYR A 188 -45.33 18.58 -6.07
N GLN A 189 -45.63 18.69 -4.78
CA GLN A 189 -44.67 19.16 -3.78
C GLN A 189 -43.87 17.93 -3.31
N PRO A 190 -42.56 17.83 -3.61
CA PRO A 190 -41.72 16.78 -3.07
C PRO A 190 -41.44 17.09 -1.59
N THR A 191 -42.28 16.60 -0.69
CA THR A 191 -42.09 16.73 0.77
C THR A 191 -41.34 15.55 1.36
N LEU A 192 -40.51 14.84 0.58
CA LEU A 192 -39.54 13.92 1.19
C LEU A 192 -38.53 14.81 1.93
N GLN A 193 -38.76 14.96 3.23
CA GLN A 193 -38.06 15.90 4.09
C GLN A 193 -36.56 15.57 4.09
N SER A 194 -35.72 16.56 3.77
CA SER A 194 -34.25 16.47 3.85
C SER A 194 -33.77 15.78 5.13
N SER A 195 -34.48 16.00 6.24
CA SER A 195 -34.19 15.42 7.55
C SER A 195 -34.26 13.89 7.60
N GLU A 196 -35.17 13.24 6.87
CA GLU A 196 -35.23 11.76 6.85
C GLU A 196 -34.01 11.17 6.13
N PHE A 197 -33.54 11.85 5.08
CA PHE A 197 -32.36 11.43 4.33
C PHE A 197 -31.07 11.66 5.13
N GLU A 198 -30.98 12.78 5.86
CA GLU A 198 -29.86 13.05 6.78
C GLU A 198 -29.73 11.98 7.86
N LEU A 199 -30.84 11.61 8.52
CA LEU A 199 -30.84 10.52 9.51
C LEU A 199 -30.45 9.17 8.89
N PHE A 200 -30.94 8.89 7.67
CA PHE A 200 -30.53 7.69 6.93
C PHE A 200 -29.03 7.67 6.65
N PHE A 201 -28.46 8.82 6.30
CA PHE A 201 -27.06 8.95 5.98
C PHE A 201 -26.17 8.61 7.19
N GLU A 202 -26.48 9.13 8.37
CA GLU A 202 -25.78 8.78 9.62
C GLU A 202 -25.88 7.27 9.93
N GLN A 203 -27.07 6.68 9.74
CA GLN A 203 -27.29 5.26 9.94
C GLN A 203 -26.52 4.38 8.93
N LEU A 204 -26.40 4.84 7.68
CA LEU A 204 -25.69 4.12 6.62
C LEU A 204 -24.20 3.97 6.94
N LEU A 205 -23.61 4.98 7.60
CA LEU A 205 -22.20 5.00 8.00
C LEU A 205 -21.93 4.08 9.19
N SER A 206 -22.83 4.09 10.17
CA SER A 206 -22.68 3.32 11.42
C SER A 206 -22.94 1.82 11.27
N GLN A 207 -23.82 1.41 10.34
CA GLN A 207 -24.23 0.00 10.21
C GLN A 207 -23.54 -0.73 9.06
N PRO A 208 -23.33 -2.06 9.13
CA PRO A 208 -22.85 -2.85 7.99
C PRO A 208 -23.83 -2.80 6.80
N PHE A 209 -23.33 -2.81 5.56
CA PHE A 209 -24.17 -2.65 4.35
C PHE A 209 -25.24 -3.75 4.20
N GLN A 210 -25.02 -4.93 4.80
CA GLN A 210 -25.98 -6.03 4.86
C GLN A 210 -27.28 -5.67 5.61
N LYS A 211 -27.24 -4.68 6.51
CA LYS A 211 -28.41 -4.18 7.24
C LYS A 211 -29.13 -3.02 6.53
N LEU A 212 -28.68 -2.63 5.33
CA LEU A 212 -29.22 -1.50 4.57
C LEU A 212 -30.75 -1.54 4.42
N HIS A 213 -31.31 -2.70 4.07
CA HIS A 213 -32.76 -2.87 3.89
C HIS A 213 -33.57 -2.75 5.19
N GLY A 214 -32.91 -2.81 6.36
CA GLY A 214 -33.53 -2.61 7.66
C GLY A 214 -33.81 -1.15 7.99
N LEU A 215 -33.13 -0.21 7.32
CA LEU A 215 -33.21 1.22 7.60
C LEU A 215 -34.56 1.81 7.14
N PRO A 216 -35.19 2.73 7.90
CA PRO A 216 -36.52 3.26 7.58
C PRO A 216 -36.63 3.86 6.17
N PHE A 217 -35.66 4.69 5.78
CA PHE A 217 -35.59 5.30 4.45
C PHE A 217 -35.52 4.22 3.34
N MET A 218 -34.66 3.21 3.52
CA MET A 218 -34.54 2.12 2.56
C MET A 218 -35.79 1.26 2.48
N LYS A 219 -36.53 1.06 3.59
CA LYS A 219 -37.84 0.38 3.56
C LYS A 219 -38.84 1.15 2.71
N ALA A 220 -38.83 2.48 2.78
CA ALA A 220 -39.67 3.32 1.92
C ALA A 220 -39.26 3.17 0.44
N CYS A 221 -37.96 3.33 0.10
CA CYS A 221 -37.48 3.12 -1.27
C CYS A 221 -37.78 1.71 -1.79
N LEU A 222 -37.66 0.68 -0.96
CA LEU A 222 -38.02 -0.69 -1.32
C LEU A 222 -39.50 -0.80 -1.67
N LYS A 223 -40.38 -0.24 -0.84
CA LYS A 223 -41.83 -0.32 -0.99
C LYS A 223 -42.34 0.47 -2.19
N PHE A 224 -41.85 1.69 -2.38
CA PHE A 224 -42.43 2.64 -3.33
C PHE A 224 -41.69 2.69 -4.68
N ASP A 225 -40.39 2.40 -4.71
CA ASP A 225 -39.57 2.55 -5.91
C ASP A 225 -39.02 1.20 -6.40
N ILE A 226 -38.20 0.54 -5.59
CA ILE A 226 -37.38 -0.61 -6.03
C ILE A 226 -38.25 -1.83 -6.33
N VAL A 227 -39.13 -2.25 -5.41
CA VAL A 227 -39.98 -3.43 -5.63
C VAL A 227 -40.93 -3.19 -6.80
N PRO A 228 -41.66 -2.06 -6.90
CA PRO A 228 -42.45 -1.76 -8.08
C PRO A 228 -41.61 -1.71 -9.36
N CYS A 229 -40.38 -1.18 -9.32
CA CYS A 229 -39.48 -1.15 -10.47
C CYS A 229 -38.99 -2.55 -10.89
N LEU A 230 -38.82 -3.50 -9.98
CA LEU A 230 -38.41 -4.87 -10.30
C LEU A 230 -39.59 -5.82 -10.56
N LYS A 231 -40.82 -5.45 -10.16
CA LYS A 231 -42.03 -6.24 -10.40
C LYS A 231 -42.48 -6.09 -11.86
N MET A 232 -42.01 -7.01 -12.69
CA MET A 232 -42.31 -7.04 -14.12
C MET A 232 -43.57 -7.87 -14.45
N THR A 233 -43.83 -8.91 -13.67
CA THR A 233 -44.93 -9.88 -13.85
C THR A 233 -45.51 -10.31 -12.52
N GLU A 234 -46.74 -10.86 -12.55
CA GLU A 234 -47.31 -11.53 -11.40
C GLU A 234 -46.50 -12.81 -11.09
N GLY A 235 -46.12 -13.02 -9.82
CA GLY A 235 -45.29 -14.14 -9.41
C GLY A 235 -43.77 -13.88 -9.42
N SER A 236 -43.30 -12.66 -9.73
CA SER A 236 -41.87 -12.34 -9.75
C SER A 236 -41.20 -12.20 -8.36
N ASP A 237 -41.85 -12.62 -7.27
CA ASP A 237 -41.37 -12.36 -5.90
C ASP A 237 -40.07 -13.09 -5.58
N ALA A 238 -39.90 -14.33 -6.05
CA ALA A 238 -38.66 -15.08 -5.87
C ALA A 238 -37.48 -14.40 -6.59
N TRP A 239 -37.74 -13.87 -7.79
CA TRP A 239 -36.80 -13.10 -8.59
C TRP A 239 -36.41 -11.78 -7.92
N ILE A 240 -37.38 -11.04 -7.38
CA ILE A 240 -37.13 -9.79 -6.65
C ILE A 240 -36.29 -10.06 -5.40
N LYS A 241 -36.60 -11.12 -4.65
CA LYS A 241 -35.79 -11.53 -3.48
C LYS A 241 -34.35 -11.85 -3.87
N LYS A 242 -34.13 -12.55 -4.99
CA LYS A 242 -32.78 -12.81 -5.52
C LYS A 242 -32.07 -11.51 -5.90
N TRP A 243 -32.75 -10.56 -6.56
CA TRP A 243 -32.21 -9.21 -6.85
C TRP A 243 -31.76 -8.48 -5.60
N LEU A 244 -32.66 -8.35 -4.63
CA LEU A 244 -32.38 -7.60 -3.42
C LEU A 244 -31.22 -8.23 -2.64
N HIS A 245 -31.15 -9.56 -2.60
CA HIS A 245 -30.02 -10.25 -1.99
C HIS A 245 -28.71 -9.99 -2.75
N THR A 246 -28.67 -10.20 -4.07
CA THR A 246 -27.45 -10.01 -4.86
C THR A 246 -26.96 -8.56 -4.85
N LEU A 247 -27.86 -7.59 -4.98
CA LEU A 247 -27.53 -6.16 -5.02
C LEU A 247 -26.90 -5.64 -3.72
N LEU A 248 -27.10 -6.32 -2.59
CA LEU A 248 -26.41 -5.97 -1.35
C LEU A 248 -24.92 -6.34 -1.39
N HIS A 249 -24.56 -7.40 -2.10
CA HIS A 249 -23.21 -7.96 -2.09
C HIS A 249 -22.39 -7.57 -3.30
N HIS A 250 -22.99 -7.59 -4.50
CA HIS A 250 -22.27 -7.46 -5.76
C HIS A 250 -23.04 -6.63 -6.80
N PRO A 251 -22.34 -5.91 -7.68
CA PRO A 251 -22.95 -5.34 -8.86
C PRO A 251 -23.43 -6.45 -9.80
N CYS A 252 -24.58 -6.20 -10.44
CA CYS A 252 -25.13 -7.03 -11.50
C CYS A 252 -24.32 -6.85 -12.80
N TYR A 253 -24.16 -7.89 -13.64
CA TYR A 253 -23.52 -7.76 -14.95
C TYR A 253 -24.61 -7.71 -16.03
N ILE A 254 -24.69 -6.61 -16.78
CA ILE A 254 -25.64 -6.43 -17.88
C ILE A 254 -24.83 -6.06 -19.12
N GLU A 255 -24.93 -6.87 -20.17
CA GLU A 255 -24.21 -6.67 -21.42
C GLU A 255 -25.18 -6.47 -22.58
N ASP A 256 -24.85 -5.52 -23.45
CA ASP A 256 -25.44 -5.43 -24.77
C ASP A 256 -24.84 -6.53 -25.65
N ARG A 257 -25.70 -7.24 -26.37
CA ARG A 257 -25.29 -8.17 -27.41
C ARG A 257 -24.80 -7.35 -28.60
N LYS A 258 -23.61 -6.74 -28.47
CA LYS A 258 -22.81 -6.35 -29.63
C LYS A 258 -22.69 -7.60 -30.49
N GLN A 259 -23.02 -7.49 -31.77
CA GLN A 259 -23.02 -8.59 -32.73
C GLN A 259 -21.62 -9.21 -32.78
N ASP A 260 -21.34 -10.15 -31.90
CA ASP A 260 -20.20 -11.05 -32.03
C ASP A 260 -20.78 -12.35 -32.60
N PRO A 261 -20.75 -12.53 -33.94
CA PRO A 261 -21.54 -13.57 -34.59
C PRO A 261 -21.05 -14.99 -34.30
N LEU A 262 -19.84 -15.14 -33.73
CA LEU A 262 -19.12 -16.41 -33.79
C LEU A 262 -18.96 -17.14 -32.46
N HIS A 263 -18.96 -16.46 -31.31
CA HIS A 263 -18.41 -17.09 -30.10
C HIS A 263 -19.39 -17.65 -29.07
N ASP A 264 -20.69 -17.39 -29.19
CA ASP A 264 -21.66 -17.75 -28.14
C ASP A 264 -22.91 -18.46 -28.68
N ARG A 265 -22.72 -19.41 -29.62
CA ARG A 265 -23.75 -20.44 -29.79
C ARG A 265 -23.71 -21.32 -28.53
N PRO A 266 -24.76 -21.33 -27.69
CA PRO A 266 -24.80 -22.26 -26.58
C PRO A 266 -24.61 -23.66 -27.18
N LYS A 267 -23.58 -24.38 -26.72
CA LYS A 267 -23.45 -25.81 -26.97
C LYS A 267 -24.63 -26.47 -26.27
N ARG A 268 -25.77 -26.49 -26.95
CA ARG A 268 -26.97 -27.21 -26.55
C ARG A 268 -26.48 -28.66 -26.38
N GLN A 269 -26.48 -29.15 -25.14
CA GLN A 269 -26.36 -30.58 -24.91
C GLN A 269 -27.47 -31.23 -25.75
N VAL A 270 -27.03 -31.92 -26.80
CA VAL A 270 -27.87 -32.56 -27.80
C VAL A 270 -28.59 -33.70 -27.08
N TYR A 271 -29.79 -33.41 -26.56
CA TYR A 271 -30.81 -34.44 -26.48
C TYR A 271 -31.32 -34.63 -27.90
N GLU A 272 -30.87 -35.72 -28.50
CA GLU A 272 -31.23 -36.24 -29.80
C GLU A 272 -32.76 -36.38 -29.89
N LYS A 273 -33.43 -35.38 -30.47
CA LYS A 273 -34.86 -35.44 -30.82
C LYS A 273 -35.04 -34.94 -32.25
N SER A 274 -35.26 -35.92 -33.14
CA SER A 274 -35.89 -35.93 -34.47
C SER A 274 -35.63 -34.75 -35.42
N GLU A 275 -35.11 -35.09 -36.60
CA GLU A 275 -34.74 -34.22 -37.73
C GLU A 275 -35.90 -33.44 -38.42
N LEU A 276 -37.08 -33.30 -37.80
CA LEU A 276 -38.28 -32.77 -38.47
C LEU A 276 -38.77 -31.39 -37.99
N GLN A 277 -37.87 -30.51 -37.50
CA GLN A 277 -38.26 -29.15 -37.11
C GLN A 277 -37.16 -28.14 -37.48
N LYS A 278 -37.06 -27.82 -38.78
CA LYS A 278 -35.98 -27.01 -39.35
C LYS A 278 -36.17 -25.49 -39.29
N ASP A 279 -37.33 -24.95 -38.90
CA ASP A 279 -37.57 -23.49 -38.95
C ASP A 279 -38.21 -22.89 -37.68
N ALA A 280 -38.11 -23.56 -36.53
CA ALA A 280 -38.51 -22.96 -35.26
C ALA A 280 -37.46 -21.95 -34.82
N GLU A 281 -37.62 -20.70 -35.29
CA GLU A 281 -36.94 -19.51 -34.78
C GLU A 281 -36.90 -19.58 -33.24
N LEU A 282 -35.71 -19.72 -32.65
CA LEU A 282 -35.52 -19.86 -31.21
C LEU A 282 -36.07 -18.61 -30.51
N GLU A 283 -37.32 -18.69 -30.09
CA GLU A 283 -38.01 -17.61 -29.40
C GLU A 283 -37.35 -17.42 -28.03
N TYR A 284 -36.61 -16.31 -27.88
CA TYR A 284 -36.03 -15.94 -26.61
C TYR A 284 -37.14 -15.45 -25.69
N VAL A 285 -37.11 -15.87 -24.42
CA VAL A 285 -38.07 -15.40 -23.42
C VAL A 285 -37.34 -14.48 -22.45
N CYS A 286 -37.89 -13.28 -22.23
CA CYS A 286 -37.35 -12.37 -21.23
C CYS A 286 -37.49 -12.98 -19.84
N VAL A 287 -36.42 -13.08 -19.06
CA VAL A 287 -36.53 -13.62 -17.69
C VAL A 287 -37.29 -12.69 -16.74
N GLY A 288 -37.34 -11.40 -17.03
CA GLY A 288 -38.04 -10.41 -16.20
C GLY A 288 -39.55 -10.46 -16.45
N CYS A 289 -39.96 -10.22 -17.69
CA CYS A 289 -41.38 -10.10 -18.02
C CYS A 289 -42.02 -11.36 -18.63
N TYR A 290 -41.25 -12.44 -18.82
CA TYR A 290 -41.68 -13.69 -19.48
C TYR A 290 -42.31 -13.54 -20.86
N LYS A 291 -42.20 -12.36 -21.49
CA LYS A 291 -42.69 -12.14 -22.84
C LYS A 291 -41.70 -12.73 -23.86
N PRO A 292 -42.21 -13.35 -24.93
CA PRO A 292 -41.38 -13.73 -26.05
C PRO A 292 -40.76 -12.50 -26.71
N MET A 293 -39.54 -12.66 -27.20
CA MET A 293 -38.73 -11.61 -27.79
C MET A 293 -38.23 -12.04 -29.16
N ALA A 294 -38.58 -11.28 -30.20
CA ALA A 294 -38.07 -11.51 -31.55
C ALA A 294 -36.55 -11.28 -31.66
N ARG A 295 -35.97 -10.46 -30.77
CA ARG A 295 -34.52 -10.18 -30.71
C ARG A 295 -34.08 -10.11 -29.25
N SER A 296 -32.87 -10.61 -28.98
CA SER A 296 -32.28 -10.65 -27.64
C SER A 296 -31.18 -9.56 -27.48
N PRO A 297 -31.53 -8.29 -27.24
CA PRO A 297 -30.53 -7.22 -27.19
C PRO A 297 -29.64 -7.31 -25.94
N TYR A 298 -30.17 -7.80 -24.81
CA TYR A 298 -29.44 -7.78 -23.55
C TYR A 298 -29.39 -9.15 -22.91
N ARG A 299 -28.24 -9.43 -22.31
CA ARG A 299 -28.05 -10.56 -21.39
C ARG A 299 -27.55 -10.01 -20.06
N PHE A 300 -27.89 -10.70 -18.99
CA PHE A 300 -27.38 -10.37 -17.68
C PHE A 300 -27.06 -11.64 -16.88
N ARG A 301 -26.20 -11.48 -15.87
CA ARG A 301 -25.93 -12.50 -14.86
C ARG A 301 -25.73 -11.83 -13.50
N TRP A 302 -26.09 -12.55 -12.46
CA TRP A 302 -26.05 -12.09 -11.07
C TRP A 302 -24.63 -12.07 -10.52
N THR A 303 -23.95 -13.20 -10.71
CA THR A 303 -22.56 -13.43 -10.34
C THR A 303 -21.82 -13.96 -11.58
N PRO A 304 -20.48 -13.94 -11.58
CA PRO A 304 -19.71 -14.54 -12.67
C PRO A 304 -20.00 -16.04 -12.88
N GLN A 305 -20.47 -16.74 -11.85
CA GLN A 305 -20.79 -18.17 -11.85
C GLN A 305 -22.21 -18.48 -12.35
N ASP A 306 -23.14 -17.53 -12.26
CA ASP A 306 -24.51 -17.72 -12.76
C ASP A 306 -24.53 -17.74 -14.30
N PRO A 307 -25.40 -18.56 -14.92
CA PRO A 307 -25.56 -18.57 -16.37
C PRO A 307 -26.17 -17.25 -16.86
N TRP A 308 -25.79 -16.85 -18.08
CA TRP A 308 -26.40 -15.70 -18.75
C TRP A 308 -27.89 -15.93 -18.97
N GLN A 309 -28.70 -14.93 -18.65
CA GLN A 309 -30.14 -14.93 -18.85
C GLN A 309 -30.53 -13.75 -19.76
N TRP A 310 -31.54 -13.95 -20.60
CA TRP A 310 -31.97 -12.96 -21.59
C TRP A 310 -32.94 -11.95 -21.01
N MET A 311 -32.79 -10.68 -21.40
CA MET A 311 -33.62 -9.58 -20.93
C MET A 311 -34.02 -8.66 -22.09
N ASP A 312 -35.26 -8.17 -22.07
CA ASP A 312 -35.71 -7.15 -23.02
C ASP A 312 -35.19 -5.76 -22.63
N VAL A 313 -35.38 -4.78 -23.51
CA VAL A 313 -34.91 -3.40 -23.29
C VAL A 313 -35.60 -2.75 -22.08
N HIS A 314 -36.88 -3.05 -21.85
CA HIS A 314 -37.68 -2.41 -20.81
C HIS A 314 -37.26 -2.89 -19.42
N CYS A 315 -37.17 -4.21 -19.23
CA CYS A 315 -36.66 -4.85 -18.02
C CYS A 315 -35.21 -4.44 -17.76
N ARG A 316 -34.38 -4.30 -18.81
CA ARG A 316 -33.00 -3.83 -18.69
C ARG A 316 -32.94 -2.43 -18.10
N ASN A 317 -33.72 -1.48 -18.63
CA ASN A 317 -33.68 -0.10 -18.15
C ASN A 317 -34.10 0.02 -16.68
N ARG A 318 -35.15 -0.71 -16.29
CA ARG A 318 -35.61 -0.78 -14.90
C ARG A 318 -34.57 -1.42 -13.98
N SER A 319 -33.96 -2.53 -14.40
CA SER A 319 -32.91 -3.21 -13.63
C SER A 319 -31.66 -2.33 -13.47
N VAL A 320 -31.25 -1.63 -14.53
CA VAL A 320 -30.12 -0.68 -14.49
C VAL A 320 -30.41 0.49 -13.57
N ALA A 321 -31.63 1.05 -13.56
CA ALA A 321 -32.00 2.11 -12.63
C ALA A 321 -31.82 1.67 -11.18
N VAL A 322 -32.24 0.46 -10.84
CA VAL A 322 -32.03 -0.12 -9.50
C VAL A 322 -30.55 -0.40 -9.24
N CYS A 323 -29.80 -1.00 -10.17
CA CYS A 323 -28.35 -1.23 -9.99
C CYS A 323 -27.60 0.10 -9.76
N ASN A 324 -27.97 1.17 -10.47
CA ASN A 324 -27.39 2.51 -10.30
C ASN A 324 -27.68 3.09 -8.91
N PHE A 325 -28.90 2.94 -8.41
CA PHE A 325 -29.26 3.37 -7.05
C PHE A 325 -28.41 2.67 -5.99
N TYR A 326 -28.25 1.35 -6.06
CA TYR A 326 -27.40 0.62 -5.11
C TYR A 326 -25.91 0.96 -5.24
N SER A 327 -25.43 1.19 -6.47
CA SER A 327 -24.05 1.64 -6.69
C SER A 327 -23.81 3.03 -6.12
N PHE A 328 -24.78 3.94 -6.23
CA PHE A 328 -24.72 5.24 -5.56
C PHE A 328 -24.62 5.07 -4.04
N LEU A 329 -25.46 4.24 -3.41
CA LEU A 329 -25.40 4.00 -1.96
C LEU A 329 -24.07 3.38 -1.51
N ARG A 330 -23.49 2.47 -2.30
CA ARG A 330 -22.15 1.92 -2.03
C ARG A 330 -21.07 2.98 -2.13
N ASN A 331 -21.09 3.79 -3.18
CA ASN A 331 -20.12 4.86 -3.39
C ASN A 331 -20.21 5.90 -2.27
N MET A 332 -21.42 6.26 -1.85
CA MET A 332 -21.66 7.17 -0.74
C MET A 332 -21.02 6.65 0.55
N LYS A 333 -21.15 5.35 0.83
CA LYS A 333 -20.52 4.71 1.98
C LYS A 333 -18.99 4.66 1.86
N LEU A 334 -18.46 4.21 0.71
CA LEU A 334 -17.01 4.09 0.47
C LEU A 334 -16.31 5.44 0.53
N HIS A 335 -16.88 6.46 -0.10
CA HIS A 335 -16.27 7.79 -0.14
C HIS A 335 -16.11 8.38 1.26
N LEU A 336 -17.09 8.17 2.15
CA LEU A 336 -16.99 8.61 3.53
C LEU A 336 -16.03 7.78 4.38
N MET A 337 -15.96 6.47 4.13
CA MET A 337 -14.94 5.64 4.79
C MET A 337 -13.54 6.07 4.38
N ILE A 338 -13.31 6.34 3.10
CA ILE A 338 -12.02 6.81 2.59
C ILE A 338 -11.69 8.19 3.15
N THR A 339 -12.61 9.16 3.10
CA THR A 339 -12.33 10.50 3.63
C THR A 339 -12.10 10.48 5.14
N GLY A 340 -12.90 9.72 5.90
CA GLY A 340 -12.68 9.54 7.34
C GLY A 340 -11.35 8.86 7.67
N MET A 341 -10.99 7.81 6.94
CA MET A 341 -9.71 7.11 7.11
C MET A 341 -8.49 7.92 6.65
N MET A 342 -8.66 8.89 5.75
CA MET A 342 -7.58 9.80 5.33
C MET A 342 -7.39 10.97 6.31
N ILE A 343 -8.47 11.43 6.96
CA ILE A 343 -8.39 12.52 7.94
C ILE A 343 -7.61 12.11 9.18
N LEU A 344 -7.75 10.87 9.66
CA LEU A 344 -7.04 10.39 10.86
C LEU A 344 -5.50 10.41 10.72
N PRO A 345 -4.87 9.80 9.70
CA PRO A 345 -3.43 9.85 9.51
C PRO A 345 -2.94 11.26 9.16
N LEU A 346 -3.76 12.10 8.53
CA LEU A 346 -3.45 13.51 8.33
C LEU A 346 -3.38 14.24 9.67
N LEU A 347 -4.37 14.05 10.56
CA LEU A 347 -4.36 14.59 11.92
C LEU A 347 -3.19 14.05 12.74
N ILE A 348 -2.91 12.75 12.67
CA ILE A 348 -1.75 12.16 13.33
C ILE A 348 -0.46 12.77 12.79
N SER A 349 -0.29 12.90 11.48
CA SER A 349 0.90 13.51 10.86
C SER A 349 1.07 14.98 11.26
N LEU A 350 -0.04 15.70 11.49
CA LEU A 350 -0.01 17.09 11.90
C LEU A 350 0.29 17.24 13.40
N LEU A 351 -0.15 16.28 14.23
CA LEU A 351 0.09 16.27 15.68
C LEU A 351 1.42 15.59 16.07
N PHE A 352 1.95 14.69 15.26
CA PHE A 352 3.16 13.92 15.56
C PHE A 352 4.41 14.80 15.78
N PRO A 353 4.66 15.87 15.00
CA PRO A 353 5.76 16.80 15.29
C PRO A 353 5.60 17.48 16.65
N MET A 354 4.38 17.84 17.05
CA MET A 354 4.12 18.43 18.36
C MET A 354 4.42 17.43 19.48
N ILE A 355 4.07 16.16 19.30
CA ILE A 355 4.36 15.08 20.26
C ILE A 355 5.88 14.81 20.34
N LEU A 356 6.59 14.83 19.21
CA LEU A 356 8.06 14.66 19.19
C LEU A 356 8.77 15.85 19.83
N CYS A 357 8.34 17.08 19.55
CA CYS A 357 8.89 18.28 20.19
C CYS A 357 8.64 18.30 21.70
N TYR A 358 7.53 17.72 22.17
CA TYR A 358 7.22 17.64 23.60
C TYR A 358 8.12 16.65 24.36
N ASN A 359 8.61 15.60 23.71
CA ASN A 359 9.45 14.58 24.36
C ASN A 359 10.94 14.93 24.45
N GLY A 360 11.36 16.14 24.03
CA GLY A 360 12.73 16.65 24.17
C GLY A 360 13.75 15.92 23.29
N ASP A 361 14.62 16.68 22.61
CA ASP A 361 15.72 16.09 21.86
C ASP A 361 16.74 15.51 22.87
N THR A 362 17.00 14.20 22.77
CA THR A 362 17.97 13.46 23.61
C THR A 362 19.40 13.99 23.53
N HIS A 363 19.67 14.96 22.65
CA HIS A 363 20.95 15.65 22.52
C HIS A 363 20.94 17.10 23.02
N THR A 364 19.80 17.61 23.46
CA THR A 364 19.64 18.98 23.97
C THR A 364 19.66 18.99 25.50
N GLY A 365 20.68 19.63 26.07
CA GLY A 365 20.84 19.83 27.52
C GLY A 365 22.31 20.00 27.91
N LEU A 366 22.61 19.95 29.21
CA LEU A 366 23.97 20.11 29.71
C LEU A 366 24.75 18.80 29.61
N ILE A 367 25.94 18.83 29.04
CA ILE A 367 26.84 17.68 28.91
C ILE A 367 28.18 18.05 29.55
N LEU A 368 28.61 17.27 30.54
CA LEU A 368 29.95 17.36 31.12
C LEU A 368 30.89 16.44 30.35
N LEU A 369 32.02 17.01 29.92
CA LEU A 369 33.05 16.36 29.12
C LEU A 369 34.31 16.20 29.98
N SER A 370 34.81 14.96 30.07
CA SER A 370 36.08 14.72 30.76
C SER A 370 37.28 15.13 29.90
N GLU A 371 38.48 15.13 30.49
CA GLU A 371 39.74 15.31 29.75
C GLU A 371 39.89 14.28 28.61
N ASN A 372 39.47 13.05 28.85
CA ASN A 372 39.28 12.07 27.79
C ASN A 372 37.95 12.32 27.08
N ARG A 373 37.99 12.75 25.82
CA ARG A 373 36.81 13.06 24.97
C ARG A 373 35.85 11.88 24.80
N ALA A 374 36.28 10.65 25.09
CA ALA A 374 35.43 9.46 25.06
C ALA A 374 34.46 9.36 26.26
N ILE A 375 34.73 10.08 27.36
CA ILE A 375 33.92 10.01 28.60
C ILE A 375 33.06 11.27 28.73
N ARG A 376 31.74 11.07 28.73
CA ARG A 376 30.70 12.12 28.85
C ARG A 376 29.63 11.73 29.87
N SER A 377 29.02 12.70 30.54
CA SER A 377 28.04 12.49 31.62
C SER A 377 26.66 12.01 31.18
N GLY A 378 26.38 11.92 29.87
CA GLY A 378 25.00 11.95 29.37
C GLY A 378 24.44 13.37 29.39
N VAL A 379 23.19 13.53 28.94
CA VAL A 379 22.47 14.82 29.01
C VAL A 379 21.89 14.97 30.40
N LEU A 380 22.25 16.06 31.07
CA LEU A 380 21.82 16.38 32.43
C LEU A 380 20.74 17.46 32.37
N SER A 381 19.63 17.21 33.10
CA SER A 381 18.44 18.06 33.26
C SER A 381 17.85 18.58 31.94
N ALA A 382 16.63 18.14 31.62
CA ALA A 382 15.79 18.81 30.62
C ALA A 382 14.43 19.23 31.24
N ASP A 383 14.25 18.93 32.52
CA ASP A 383 12.97 18.88 33.24
C ASP A 383 12.86 19.95 34.34
N HIS A 384 13.75 20.95 34.38
CA HIS A 384 13.77 22.02 35.39
C HIS A 384 13.88 21.53 36.85
N LEU A 385 14.30 20.28 37.06
CA LEU A 385 14.46 19.67 38.38
C LEU A 385 15.93 19.66 38.79
N CYS A 386 16.18 19.93 40.07
CA CYS A 386 17.53 19.82 40.63
C CYS A 386 17.98 18.36 40.63
N GLN A 387 18.95 18.04 39.78
CA GLN A 387 19.54 16.71 39.71
C GLN A 387 20.89 16.69 40.43
N GLU A 388 21.05 15.78 41.39
CA GLU A 388 22.34 15.54 42.05
C GLU A 388 23.26 14.71 41.15
N TYR A 389 24.53 15.08 41.13
CA TYR A 389 25.53 14.52 40.23
C TYR A 389 26.63 13.79 41.02
N PRO A 390 27.14 12.63 40.56
CA PRO A 390 28.16 11.88 41.28
C PRO A 390 29.43 12.71 41.51
N GLU A 391 29.89 12.77 42.77
CA GLU A 391 31.01 13.59 43.24
C GLU A 391 32.35 13.36 42.50
N LYS A 392 32.49 12.29 41.71
CA LYS A 392 33.77 11.83 41.17
C LYS A 392 33.97 12.07 39.67
N PHE A 393 33.07 12.76 38.97
CA PHE A 393 33.27 12.95 37.54
C PHE A 393 34.24 14.12 37.26
N PRO A 394 35.38 13.88 36.61
CA PRO A 394 36.37 14.92 36.35
C PRO A 394 35.94 15.74 35.12
N ALA A 395 34.97 16.65 35.29
CA ALA A 395 34.53 17.56 34.24
C ALA A 395 35.62 18.59 33.94
N ARG A 396 36.16 18.58 32.72
CA ARG A 396 37.10 19.59 32.24
C ARG A 396 36.42 20.63 31.36
N ARG A 397 35.40 20.21 30.60
CA ARG A 397 34.60 21.09 29.74
C ARG A 397 33.12 20.85 29.97
N ILE A 398 32.34 21.90 29.87
CA ILE A 398 30.90 21.90 30.11
C ILE A 398 30.25 22.48 28.87
N ALA A 399 29.49 21.64 28.16
CA ALA A 399 28.80 22.03 26.93
C ALA A 399 27.30 22.07 27.18
N ASN A 400 26.68 23.23 27.01
CA ASN A 400 25.23 23.34 26.98
C ASN A 400 24.77 23.30 25.53
N ARG A 401 24.15 22.19 25.11
CA ARG A 401 23.57 22.05 23.77
C ARG A 401 22.07 22.29 23.74
N GLY A 402 21.47 22.60 24.88
CA GLY A 402 20.06 22.95 24.99
C GLY A 402 19.76 24.37 24.48
N THR A 403 18.47 24.66 24.35
CA THR A 403 17.94 25.98 23.97
C THR A 403 17.77 26.92 25.16
N VAL A 404 17.97 26.43 26.39
CA VAL A 404 17.84 27.18 27.64
C VAL A 404 19.16 27.28 28.38
N HIS A 405 19.34 28.34 29.17
CA HIS A 405 20.51 28.48 30.04
C HIS A 405 20.46 27.45 31.15
N CYS A 406 21.57 26.76 31.37
CA CYS A 406 21.69 25.80 32.46
C CYS A 406 22.49 26.42 33.60
N THR A 407 22.25 25.91 34.79
CA THR A 407 22.89 26.35 36.02
C THR A 407 23.47 25.14 36.75
N ILE A 408 24.70 25.27 37.23
CA ILE A 408 25.41 24.22 37.98
C ILE A 408 25.86 24.79 39.32
N TRP A 409 25.84 23.94 40.34
CA TRP A 409 26.13 24.30 41.72
C TRP A 409 27.25 23.45 42.30
N THR A 410 28.02 24.05 43.22
CA THR A 410 29.12 23.39 43.93
C THR A 410 28.66 22.46 45.05
N GLU A 411 27.41 22.60 45.51
CA GLU A 411 26.82 21.78 46.57
C GLU A 411 25.60 21.00 46.07
N PRO A 412 25.18 19.92 46.78
CA PRO A 412 23.98 19.18 46.44
C PRO A 412 22.72 20.05 46.60
N LYS A 413 21.58 19.59 46.07
CA LYS A 413 20.29 20.29 46.19
C LYS A 413 20.30 21.74 45.69
N CYS A 414 21.18 22.05 44.73
CA CYS A 414 21.27 23.34 44.06
C CYS A 414 21.58 24.50 45.03
N GLN A 415 22.55 24.25 45.91
CA GLN A 415 23.06 25.19 46.92
C GLN A 415 24.52 25.58 46.65
N GLY A 416 25.02 26.59 47.36
CA GLY A 416 26.40 27.07 47.23
C GLY A 416 26.61 28.00 46.04
N SER A 417 27.80 27.95 45.44
CA SER A 417 28.19 28.84 44.35
C SER A 417 27.54 28.42 43.03
N LEU A 418 26.89 29.38 42.38
CA LEU A 418 26.17 29.23 41.12
C LEU A 418 27.08 29.55 39.92
N PHE A 419 27.06 28.68 38.92
CA PHE A 419 27.66 28.96 37.61
C PHE A 419 26.60 28.81 36.52
N ILE A 420 26.51 29.81 35.64
CA ILE A 420 25.55 29.85 34.54
C ILE A 420 26.28 29.43 33.26
N ILE A 421 25.76 28.42 32.57
CA ILE A 421 26.26 27.96 31.28
C ILE A 421 25.28 28.37 30.19
N PRO A 422 25.62 29.36 29.35
CA PRO A 422 24.69 29.85 28.36
C PRO A 422 24.32 28.79 27.31
N ALA A 423 23.10 28.86 26.75
CA ALA A 423 22.63 27.95 25.72
C ALA A 423 23.56 28.00 24.50
N HIS A 424 23.94 26.83 23.98
CA HIS A 424 24.87 26.66 22.85
C HIS A 424 26.33 27.07 23.10
N TYR A 425 26.75 27.21 24.36
CA TYR A 425 28.15 27.48 24.72
C TYR A 425 28.85 26.25 25.31
N GLU A 426 30.14 26.15 25.02
CA GLU A 426 31.08 25.26 25.70
C GLU A 426 32.04 26.13 26.52
N VAL A 427 32.14 25.85 27.82
CA VAL A 427 33.04 26.56 28.73
C VAL A 427 33.99 25.58 29.41
N ASP A 428 35.22 26.04 29.68
CA ASP A 428 36.17 25.29 30.49
C ASP A 428 35.74 25.30 31.96
N SER A 429 35.84 24.13 32.60
CA SER A 429 35.54 23.97 34.02
C SER A 429 36.61 24.68 34.85
N PRO A 430 36.24 25.52 35.84
CA PRO A 430 37.19 26.18 36.72
C PRO A 430 38.03 25.16 37.50
N SER A 431 39.34 25.37 37.55
CA SER A 431 40.28 24.47 38.21
C SER A 431 40.03 24.40 39.72
N GLY A 432 39.97 23.17 40.26
CA GLY A 432 39.80 22.93 41.69
C GLY A 432 38.37 23.02 42.22
N ILE A 433 37.37 23.16 41.34
CA ILE A 433 35.96 23.20 41.72
C ILE A 433 35.26 21.89 41.30
N SER A 434 34.51 21.30 42.21
CA SER A 434 33.66 20.13 41.94
C SER A 434 32.19 20.52 41.94
N PHE A 435 31.43 20.10 40.92
CA PHE A 435 30.00 20.36 40.80
C PHE A 435 29.19 19.18 41.33
N LYS A 436 28.14 19.46 42.08
CA LYS A 436 27.33 18.44 42.78
C LYS A 436 25.87 18.43 42.39
N SER A 437 25.35 19.50 41.77
CA SER A 437 23.99 19.51 41.24
C SER A 437 23.83 20.45 40.05
N VAL A 438 22.79 20.20 39.25
CA VAL A 438 22.49 20.91 37.99
C VAL A 438 20.99 21.13 37.83
N ILE A 439 20.62 22.27 37.26
CA ILE A 439 19.28 22.58 36.75
C ILE A 439 19.45 23.22 35.38
N CYS A 440 18.83 22.60 34.40
CA CYS A 440 18.34 23.23 33.18
C CYS A 440 16.81 23.13 33.26
#